data_AF-A0A2A5M9B0-F1
#
_entry.id   AF-A0A2A5M9B0-F1
#
_cell.length_a   1.000
_cell.length_b   1.000
_cell.length_c   1.000
_cell.angle_alpha   90.00
_cell.angle_beta   90.00
_cell.angle_gamma   90.00
#
_symmetry.space_group_name_H-M   'P 1'
#
loop_
_entity.id
_entity.type
_entity.pdbx_description
1 polymer ?
#
loop_
_entity_poly.entity_id
_entity_poly.type
_entity_poly.pdbx_seq_one_letter_code
_entity_poly.pdbx_strand_id
1 'polypeptide(L)' 'VLIDNTKHLILKAAHPSPLARTGFLGCKHFSKANEFLKKVGKIPVDWKIV' A
#
# COMPACT_ATOMS: atom_id res chain seq x y z
N VAL A 1 4.39 -12.23 16.01
CA VAL A 1 3.96 -11.37 14.89
C VAL A 1 4.03 -9.92 15.36
N LEU A 2 4.72 -9.04 14.63
CA LEU A 2 4.94 -7.64 15.07
C LEU A 2 3.74 -6.72 14.82
N ILE A 3 2.91 -7.02 13.81
CA ILE A 3 1.77 -6.19 13.40
C ILE A 3 0.49 -7.01 13.48
N ASP A 4 -0.50 -6.51 14.24
CA ASP A 4 -1.83 -7.10 14.37
C ASP A 4 -2.67 -6.83 13.10
N ASN A 5 -2.92 -7.88 12.31
CA ASN A 5 -3.65 -7.80 11.04
C ASN A 5 -5.17 -7.65 11.21
N THR A 6 -5.69 -7.74 12.44
CA THR A 6 -7.11 -7.46 12.73
C THR A 6 -7.39 -5.95 12.81
N LYS A 7 -6.35 -5.17 13.14
CA LYS A 7 -6.43 -3.71 13.30
C LYS A 7 -5.80 -2.95 12.14
N HIS A 8 -4.80 -3.54 11.49
CA HIS A 8 -3.98 -2.88 10.48
C HIS A 8 -4.01 -3.61 9.14
N LEU A 9 -4.13 -2.86 8.05
CA LEU A 9 -3.92 -3.39 6.71
C LEU A 9 -2.42 -3.55 6.44
N ILE A 10 -2.01 -4.75 6.02
CA ILE A 10 -0.64 -5.04 5.59
C ILE A 10 -0.63 -5.26 4.08
N LEU A 11 0.02 -4.35 3.35
CA LEU A 11 0.25 -4.47 1.91
C LEU A 11 1.66 -4.98 1.65
N LYS A 12 1.79 -6.10 0.94
CA LYS A 12 3.07 -6.71 0.55
C LYS A 12 3.18 -6.76 -0.97
N ALA A 13 4.37 -6.50 -1.48
CA ALA A 13 4.76 -6.63 -2.88
C ALA A 13 6.26 -6.93 -2.93
N ALA A 14 6.77 -7.35 -4.09
CA ALA A 14 8.21 -7.40 -4.27
C ALA A 14 8.79 -5.97 -4.20
N HIS A 15 10.08 -5.88 -3.92
CA HIS A 15 10.77 -4.59 -3.85
C HIS A 15 10.71 -3.86 -5.20
N PRO A 16 10.59 -2.51 -5.26
CA PRO A 16 10.56 -1.76 -6.51
C PRO A 16 11.88 -1.74 -7.29
N SER A 17 12.98 -2.26 -6.72
CA SER A 17 14.28 -2.32 -7.41
C SER A 17 14.17 -3.10 -8.73
N PRO A 18 14.88 -2.66 -9.78
CA PRO A 18 14.99 -3.40 -11.04
C PRO A 18 15.40 -4.88 -10.86
N LEU A 19 16.14 -5.21 -9.80
CA LEU A 19 16.57 -6.58 -9.50
C LEU A 19 15.43 -7.54 -9.12
N ALA A 20 14.29 -7.01 -8.65
CA ALA A 20 13.10 -7.79 -8.30
C ALA A 20 12.14 -8.01 -9.49
N ARG A 21 12.59 -7.58 -10.69
CA ARG A 21 12.03 -7.76 -12.04
C ARG A 21 10.60 -7.30 -12.27
N THR A 22 9.60 -7.76 -11.53
CA THR A 22 8.18 -7.49 -11.85
C THR A 22 7.21 -7.42 -10.68
N GLY A 23 7.58 -7.81 -9.46
CA GLY A 23 6.58 -7.98 -8.39
C GLY A 23 6.04 -6.71 -7.72
N PHE A 24 6.57 -5.53 -8.07
CA PHE A 24 6.08 -4.23 -7.60
C PHE A 24 5.11 -3.57 -8.60
N LEU A 25 5.39 -3.69 -9.89
CA LEU A 25 4.61 -3.03 -10.94
C LEU A 25 3.21 -3.67 -11.00
N GLY A 26 2.16 -2.85 -10.88
CA GLY A 26 0.77 -3.34 -10.82
C GLY A 26 0.28 -3.81 -9.45
N CYS A 27 1.08 -3.69 -8.38
CA CYS A 27 0.64 -4.06 -7.02
C CYS A 27 -0.53 -3.21 -6.48
N LYS A 28 -0.71 -2.00 -7.06
CA LYS A 28 -1.75 -1.02 -6.72
C LYS A 28 -1.74 -0.59 -5.24
N HIS A 29 -0.57 -0.53 -4.60
CA HIS A 29 -0.48 -0.20 -3.17
C HIS A 29 -1.02 1.18 -2.82
N PHE A 30 -0.74 2.20 -3.64
CA PHE A 30 -1.22 3.57 -3.39
C PHE A 30 -2.76 3.66 -3.34
N SER A 31 -3.45 3.04 -4.31
CA SER A 31 -4.91 3.05 -4.32
C SER A 31 -5.51 2.16 -3.23
N LYS A 32 -4.93 0.98 -2.96
CA LYS A 32 -5.36 0.10 -1.86
C LYS A 32 -5.21 0.77 -0.49
N ALA A 33 -4.12 1.50 -0.27
CA ALA A 33 -3.90 2.27 0.96
C ALA A 33 -5.00 3.33 1.13
N ASN A 34 -5.28 4.11 0.08
CA ASN A 34 -6.33 5.12 0.11
C ASN A 34 -7.74 4.54 0.28
N GLU A 35 -8.04 3.39 -0.33
CA GLU A 35 -9.31 2.70 -0.13
C GLU A 35 -9.49 2.27 1.33
N PHE A 36 -8.44 1.75 1.95
CA PHE A 36 -8.46 1.40 3.37
C PHE A 36 -8.64 2.62 4.27
N LEU A 37 -7.90 3.71 4.02
CA LEU A 37 -8.06 4.97 4.76
C LEU A 37 -9.51 5.47 4.72
N LYS A 38 -10.14 5.47 3.54
CA LYS A 38 -11.56 5.80 3.39
C LYS A 38 -12.47 4.89 4.21
N LYS A 39 -12.25 3.57 4.16
CA LYS A 39 -13.03 2.57 4.91
C LYS A 39 -12.97 2.79 6.42
N VAL A 40 -11.85 3.28 6.94
CA VAL A 40 -11.67 3.56 8.38
C VAL A 40 -11.91 5.04 8.74
N GLY A 41 -12.52 5.82 7.85
CA GLY A 41 -12.87 7.23 8.10
C GLY A 41 -11.68 8.19 8.15
N LYS A 42 -10.53 7.81 7.58
CA LYS A 42 -9.32 8.65 7.51
C LYS A 42 -9.18 9.33 6.15
N ILE A 43 -8.50 10.47 6.17
CA ILE A 43 -8.22 11.26 4.97
C ILE A 43 -7.25 10.47 4.06
N PRO A 44 -7.58 10.28 2.75
CA PRO A 44 -6.67 9.67 1.79
C PRO A 44 -5.42 10.52 1.56
N VAL A 45 -4.31 9.88 1.20
CA VAL A 45 -3.07 10.58 0.85
C VAL A 45 -3.13 11.04 -0.61
N ASP A 46 -2.75 12.30 -0.87
CA ASP A 46 -2.43 12.75 -2.22
C ASP A 46 -0.99 12.36 -2.57
N TRP A 47 -0.85 11.48 -3.55
CA TRP A 47 0.43 10.92 -3.97
C TRP A 47 1.08 11.69 -5.12
N LYS A 48 0.43 12.75 -5.60
CA LYS A 48 1.01 13.60 -6.64
C LYS A 48 2.21 14.33 -6.07
N ILE A 49 3.36 14.14 -6.71
CA ILE A 49 4.54 15.00 -6.51
C ILE A 49 4.35 16.14 -7.51
N VAL A 50 4.13 17.34 -7.00
CA VAL A 50 4.11 18.59 -7.79
C VAL A 50 5.51 19.19 -7.87
#